data_AF-A0A674EN61-F1
#
_entry.id   AF-A0A674EN61-F1
#
_cell.length_a   1.000
_cell.length_b   1.000
_cell.length_c   1.000
_cell.angle_alpha   90.00
_cell.angle_beta   90.00
_cell.angle_gamma   90.00
#
_symmetry.space_group_name_H-M   'P 1'
#
loop_
_entity.id
_entity.type
_entity.pdbx_description
1 polymer ?
#
loop_
_entity_poly.entity_id
_entity_poly.type
_entity_poly.pdbx_seq_one_letter_code
_entity_poly.pdbx_strand_id
1 'polypeptide(L)'
;MFPSCYSKPTSSKDLFKRTYLTKILLGVFVVYMSHTCWVIYGFVYTKVVNVSLPLATRNNGTLHTLVYVHKFGVSPLQDNRQVHHVAQLSTYMMSRGNLSSAKEVLKVRQLNNSLDRPISHWRSRLTLNMMSEDFTFNRGTLPSDVRRYMRVFQDENRMVYLPLLHIDELSVRVKDMMEINGSTTKLPLTISYEGLSLRQFRLWIHMQDVMFSLKRFGFTEVNIDEIKGVLVDNNLYLLALTTLVTAFHFIFEFLAFKNDISFWRKKKNMVGMSRKTVLWRCFSTIVILLKMLEERSSLLGLIPVGIGTTIEVSAMNQHSINSGLFLETGCLQVGKFDESERKTIQHDTQAMKCLSYLVYPLSISGAIFSLVYLSYYSWLINSLVRIYAFGFLSMAPQLFINFKLKSVGHLQWNVLMYKAVNTFVNDAFTCVFSTHPSHQLGCFRDEILFLLYLYQRRLYSTNKTRCREYGSCHHNHRKLKAQ
;
A
#
# COMPACT_ATOMS: atom_id res chain seq x y z
N MET A 1 28.85 26.86 57.23
CA MET A 1 28.78 26.08 55.97
C MET A 1 28.11 24.76 56.30
N PHE A 2 26.85 24.56 55.88
CA PHE A 2 26.17 23.31 55.51
C PHE A 2 24.69 23.66 55.33
N PRO A 3 24.13 23.65 54.11
CA PRO A 3 22.71 23.87 53.92
C PRO A 3 21.94 22.57 54.18
N SER A 4 20.97 22.65 55.09
CA SER A 4 20.00 21.61 55.38
C SER A 4 19.06 21.41 54.18
N CYS A 5 19.17 20.27 53.51
CA CYS A 5 18.26 19.85 52.45
C CYS A 5 16.87 19.53 53.02
N TYR A 6 15.91 20.45 52.86
CA TYR A 6 14.49 20.14 52.98
C TYR A 6 14.04 19.33 51.77
N SER A 7 13.84 18.02 51.94
CA SER A 7 13.11 17.20 50.98
C SER A 7 11.62 17.52 51.08
N LYS A 8 11.02 18.02 49.99
CA LYS A 8 9.57 18.17 49.86
C LYS A 8 8.91 16.79 49.94
N PRO A 9 7.83 16.60 50.71
CA PRO A 9 7.09 15.34 50.70
C PRO A 9 6.42 15.17 49.33
N THR A 10 6.78 14.10 48.64
CA THR A 10 6.14 13.70 47.37
C THR A 10 4.65 13.44 47.60
N SER A 11 3.81 14.17 46.87
CA SER A 11 2.35 14.04 46.88
C SER A 11 1.93 12.57 46.67
N SER A 12 0.97 12.08 47.48
CA SER A 12 0.48 10.69 47.39
C SER A 12 -0.03 10.31 46.01
N LYS A 13 -0.50 11.29 45.22
CA LYS A 13 -0.91 11.11 43.83
C LYS A 13 0.26 10.76 42.90
N ASP A 14 1.44 11.35 43.11
CA ASP A 14 2.63 11.04 42.30
C ASP A 14 3.21 9.68 42.66
N LEU A 15 3.15 9.30 43.95
CA LEU A 15 3.54 7.96 44.39
C LEU A 15 2.63 6.90 43.74
N PHE A 16 1.31 7.09 43.78
CA PHE A 16 0.32 6.17 43.19
C PHE A 16 0.46 6.03 41.67
N LYS A 17 0.73 7.13 40.97
CA LYS A 17 0.95 7.14 39.52
C LYS A 17 2.23 6.38 39.15
N ARG A 18 3.28 6.52 39.96
CA ARG A 18 4.56 5.82 39.77
C ARG A 18 4.40 4.32 40.01
N THR A 19 3.66 3.89 41.04
CA THR A 19 3.37 2.46 41.30
C THR A 19 2.54 1.83 40.18
N TYR A 20 1.55 2.53 39.66
CA TYR A 20 0.71 2.05 38.56
C TYR A 20 1.52 1.91 37.26
N LEU A 21 2.36 2.91 36.95
CA LEU A 21 3.25 2.86 35.78
C LEU A 21 4.27 1.71 35.90
N THR A 22 4.85 1.48 37.07
CA THR A 22 5.77 0.34 37.29
C THR A 22 5.07 -1.00 37.18
N LYS A 23 3.81 -1.13 37.63
CA LYS A 23 3.04 -2.37 37.47
C LYS A 23 2.73 -2.66 36.00
N ILE A 24 2.41 -1.63 35.21
CA ILE A 24 2.20 -1.77 33.76
C ILE A 24 3.51 -2.15 33.07
N LEU A 25 4.61 -1.45 33.36
CA LEU A 25 5.92 -1.76 32.77
C LEU A 25 6.38 -3.17 33.12
N LEU A 26 6.16 -3.63 34.36
CA LEU A 26 6.46 -5.00 34.78
C LEU A 26 5.56 -6.01 34.07
N GLY A 27 4.26 -5.73 33.90
CA GLY A 27 3.34 -6.58 33.16
C GLY A 27 3.73 -6.72 31.68
N VAL A 28 4.06 -5.60 31.02
CA VAL A 28 4.54 -5.59 29.62
C VAL A 28 5.86 -6.34 29.50
N PHE A 29 6.78 -6.16 30.46
CA PHE A 29 8.05 -6.87 30.49
C PHE A 29 7.86 -8.38 30.67
N VAL A 30 6.98 -8.82 31.56
CA VAL A 30 6.68 -10.25 31.76
C VAL A 30 6.04 -10.87 30.52
N VAL A 31 5.11 -10.17 29.86
CA VAL A 31 4.52 -10.64 28.59
C VAL A 31 5.56 -10.70 27.49
N TYR A 32 6.43 -9.68 27.37
CA TYR A 32 7.52 -9.66 26.41
C TYR A 32 8.50 -10.80 26.66
N MET A 33 8.93 -11.02 27.91
CA MET A 33 9.84 -12.10 28.29
C MET A 33 9.21 -13.48 28.07
N SER A 34 7.91 -13.63 28.34
CA SER A 34 7.18 -14.88 28.07
C SER A 34 7.04 -15.13 26.57
N HIS A 35 6.79 -14.08 25.77
CA HIS A 35 6.75 -14.17 24.32
C HIS A 35 8.13 -14.46 23.73
N THR A 36 9.20 -13.84 24.22
CA THR A 36 10.57 -14.16 23.78
C THR A 36 10.98 -15.56 24.19
N CYS A 37 10.64 -16.01 25.41
CA CYS A 37 10.86 -17.39 25.83
C CYS A 37 10.04 -18.37 24.98
N TRP A 38 8.78 -18.07 24.67
CA TRP A 38 7.97 -18.88 23.75
C TRP A 38 8.60 -18.97 22.36
N VAL A 39 9.05 -17.83 21.80
CA VAL A 39 9.69 -17.78 20.48
C VAL A 39 11.02 -18.54 20.47
N ILE A 40 11.78 -18.49 21.58
CA ILE A 40 13.02 -19.27 21.75
C ILE A 40 12.73 -20.76 21.96
N TYR A 41 11.60 -21.12 22.59
CA TYR A 41 11.13 -22.50 22.76
C TYR A 41 10.36 -23.05 21.55
N GLY A 42 10.12 -22.24 20.53
CA GLY A 42 9.73 -22.71 19.20
C GLY A 42 10.89 -23.51 18.64
N PHE A 43 10.92 -24.81 18.93
CA PHE A 43 11.96 -25.75 18.51
C PHE A 43 12.09 -25.82 16.98
N VAL A 44 12.84 -24.89 16.38
CA VAL A 44 13.32 -25.05 15.01
C VAL A 44 14.61 -25.85 15.10
N TYR A 45 14.50 -27.17 14.95
CA TYR A 45 15.68 -28.02 14.87
C TYR A 45 16.32 -27.82 13.49
N THR A 46 17.44 -27.11 13.45
CA THR A 46 18.24 -26.92 12.23
C THR A 46 19.46 -27.82 12.25
N LYS A 47 19.72 -28.49 11.12
CA LYS A 47 20.93 -29.30 10.92
C LYS A 47 21.51 -28.99 9.56
N VAL A 48 22.79 -28.61 9.53
CA VAL A 48 23.52 -28.39 8.28
C VAL A 48 24.25 -29.67 7.89
N VAL A 49 24.08 -30.09 6.65
CA VAL A 49 24.71 -31.28 6.07
C VAL A 49 25.36 -30.89 4.75
N ASN A 50 26.63 -31.27 4.55
CA ASN A 50 27.30 -31.07 3.28
C ASN A 50 26.99 -32.23 2.33
N VAL A 51 26.25 -31.95 1.27
CA VAL A 51 25.83 -32.93 0.26
C VAL A 51 26.85 -32.99 -0.85
N SER A 52 27.37 -34.18 -1.15
CA SER A 52 28.25 -34.42 -2.29
C SER A 52 27.44 -34.54 -3.59
N LEU A 53 27.79 -33.74 -4.60
CA LEU A 53 27.10 -33.75 -5.89
C LEU A 53 27.75 -34.77 -6.84
N PRO A 54 27.00 -35.78 -7.33
CA PRO A 54 27.46 -36.70 -8.38
C PRO A 54 27.79 -35.96 -9.69
N LEU A 55 28.68 -36.52 -10.51
CA LEU A 55 29.02 -35.97 -11.82
C LEU A 55 27.76 -35.83 -12.72
N ALA A 56 26.86 -36.80 -12.66
CA ALA A 56 25.59 -36.79 -13.39
C ALA A 56 24.73 -35.56 -13.01
N THR A 57 24.68 -35.18 -11.73
CA THR A 57 23.95 -34.00 -11.26
C THR A 57 24.62 -32.70 -11.70
N ARG A 58 25.95 -32.66 -11.81
CA ARG A 58 26.67 -31.48 -12.32
C ARG A 58 26.45 -31.25 -13.82
N ASN A 59 26.23 -32.33 -14.57
CA ASN A 59 25.99 -32.27 -16.01
C ASN A 59 24.50 -32.08 -16.36
N ASN A 60 23.61 -32.79 -15.65
CA ASN A 60 22.17 -32.78 -15.89
C ASN A 60 21.40 -31.84 -14.94
N GLY A 61 22.08 -31.17 -14.00
CA GLY A 61 21.52 -30.15 -13.11
C GLY A 61 20.32 -30.60 -12.27
N THR A 62 19.99 -31.89 -12.20
CA THR A 62 18.81 -32.42 -11.50
C THR A 62 19.23 -33.21 -10.28
N LEU A 63 18.66 -32.85 -9.13
CA LEU A 63 18.76 -33.61 -7.90
C LEU A 63 17.43 -33.58 -7.16
N HIS A 64 17.01 -34.75 -6.70
CA HIS A 64 15.84 -34.92 -5.86
C HIS A 64 16.27 -35.53 -4.53
N THR A 65 15.57 -35.17 -3.47
CA THR A 65 15.68 -35.77 -2.15
C THR A 65 14.42 -36.56 -1.85
N LEU A 66 14.58 -37.70 -1.20
CA LEU A 66 13.49 -38.54 -0.74
C LEU A 66 13.54 -38.57 0.79
N VAL A 67 12.52 -37.99 1.41
CA VAL A 67 12.41 -37.86 2.86
C VAL A 67 11.48 -38.95 3.38
N TYR A 68 11.93 -39.70 4.38
CA TYR A 68 11.15 -40.74 5.03
C TYR A 68 10.87 -40.38 6.49
N VAL A 69 9.64 -40.60 6.92
CA VAL A 69 9.21 -40.58 8.33
C VAL A 69 8.73 -41.97 8.67
N HIS A 70 9.38 -42.62 9.61
CA HIS A 70 9.15 -44.02 9.99
C HIS A 70 9.33 -44.21 11.50
N LYS A 71 8.90 -45.37 12.01
CA LYS A 71 9.04 -45.69 13.44
C LYS A 71 10.51 -45.82 13.84
N PHE A 72 10.87 -45.25 15.00
CA PHE A 72 12.21 -45.37 15.57
C PHE A 72 12.60 -46.84 15.77
N GLY A 73 13.82 -47.20 15.37
CA GLY A 73 14.37 -48.56 15.52
C GLY A 73 14.09 -49.53 14.36
N VAL A 74 13.31 -49.14 13.34
CA VAL A 74 13.05 -49.94 12.13
C VAL A 74 13.68 -49.24 10.91
N SER A 75 14.18 -50.00 9.94
CA SER A 75 14.65 -49.41 8.67
C SER A 75 13.47 -48.83 7.87
N PRO A 76 13.61 -47.64 7.23
CA PRO A 76 12.54 -47.04 6.43
C PRO A 76 11.96 -48.01 5.39
N LEU A 77 12.82 -48.79 4.72
CA LEU A 77 12.43 -49.71 3.66
C LEU A 77 11.61 -50.92 4.15
N GLN A 78 11.63 -51.21 5.45
CA GLN A 78 10.94 -52.34 6.07
C GLN A 78 9.68 -51.91 6.84
N ASP A 79 9.45 -50.60 7.01
CA ASP A 79 8.30 -50.07 7.75
C ASP A 79 7.10 -49.87 6.83
N ASN A 80 6.03 -50.64 7.07
CA ASN A 80 4.76 -50.49 6.37
C ASN A 80 4.00 -49.21 6.78
N ARG A 81 4.38 -48.56 7.89
CA ARG A 81 3.78 -47.32 8.41
C ARG A 81 4.60 -46.08 8.04
N GLN A 82 5.43 -46.15 7.01
CA GLN A 82 6.24 -45.02 6.57
C GLN A 82 5.46 -43.98 5.75
N VAL A 83 5.81 -42.72 5.96
CA VAL A 83 5.41 -41.61 5.08
C VAL A 83 6.65 -41.15 4.33
N HIS A 84 6.53 -41.00 3.02
CA HIS A 84 7.63 -40.53 2.19
C HIS A 84 7.18 -39.39 1.30
N HIS A 85 8.08 -38.42 1.08
CA HIS A 85 7.86 -37.29 0.19
C HIS A 85 9.11 -37.03 -0.65
N VAL A 86 8.92 -36.76 -1.95
CA VAL A 86 10.00 -36.38 -2.86
C VAL A 86 10.04 -34.86 -2.94
N ALA A 87 11.21 -34.26 -2.79
CA ALA A 87 11.41 -32.83 -3.04
C ALA A 87 12.56 -32.62 -4.03
N GLN A 88 12.41 -31.60 -4.88
CA GLN A 88 13.43 -31.22 -5.82
C GLN A 88 14.44 -30.27 -5.13
N LEU A 89 15.73 -30.64 -5.13
CA LEU A 89 16.80 -29.84 -4.53
C LEU A 89 17.48 -28.89 -5.51
N SER A 90 17.27 -29.08 -6.81
CA SER A 90 17.81 -28.20 -7.85
C SER A 90 16.74 -27.67 -8.79
N THR A 91 16.86 -26.46 -9.30
CA THR A 91 15.87 -25.88 -10.23
C THR A 91 16.56 -25.12 -11.34
N TYR A 92 16.09 -25.31 -12.57
CA TYR A 92 16.58 -24.57 -13.72
C TYR A 92 15.94 -23.20 -13.80
N MET A 93 16.77 -22.16 -13.85
CA MET A 93 16.32 -20.78 -14.03
C MET A 93 17.36 -19.99 -14.82
N MET A 94 16.94 -18.88 -15.40
CA MET A 94 17.86 -17.99 -16.13
C MET A 94 18.86 -17.40 -15.15
N SER A 95 20.16 -17.44 -15.50
CA SER A 95 21.21 -16.90 -14.65
C SER A 95 20.98 -15.40 -14.45
N ARG A 96 20.95 -14.99 -13.19
CA ARG A 96 20.83 -13.60 -12.81
C ARG A 96 22.23 -13.12 -12.47
N GLY A 97 22.87 -12.38 -13.37
CA GLY A 97 23.92 -11.46 -12.93
C GLY A 97 23.35 -10.58 -11.81
N ASN A 98 24.11 -10.29 -10.76
CA ASN A 98 23.67 -9.54 -9.57
C ASN A 98 22.87 -8.27 -9.92
N LEU A 99 21.54 -8.36 -10.05
CA LEU A 99 20.69 -7.25 -10.51
C LEU A 99 19.43 -7.20 -9.66
N SER A 100 19.43 -6.32 -8.66
CA SER A 100 18.41 -6.17 -7.63
C SER A 100 17.16 -5.39 -8.05
N SER A 101 17.00 -5.04 -9.33
CA SER A 101 15.84 -4.24 -9.77
C SER A 101 15.28 -4.68 -11.13
N ALA A 102 13.96 -4.84 -11.21
CA ALA A 102 13.23 -5.08 -12.47
C ALA A 102 13.52 -4.01 -13.55
N LYS A 103 13.92 -2.79 -13.13
CA LYS A 103 14.35 -1.70 -14.03
C LYS A 103 15.68 -1.98 -14.73
N GLU A 104 16.60 -2.69 -14.09
CA GLU A 104 17.91 -3.00 -14.67
C GLU A 104 17.84 -4.24 -15.57
N VAL A 105 16.95 -5.19 -15.24
CA VAL A 105 16.69 -6.38 -16.07
C VAL A 105 16.24 -6.00 -17.48
N LEU A 106 15.36 -5.00 -17.61
CA LEU A 106 14.91 -4.50 -18.92
C LEU A 106 16.00 -3.78 -19.73
N LYS A 107 16.95 -3.12 -19.04
CA LYS A 107 18.08 -2.43 -19.68
C LYS A 107 19.15 -3.41 -20.17
N VAL A 108 19.46 -4.44 -19.39
CA VAL A 108 20.46 -5.47 -19.76
C VAL A 108 19.95 -6.38 -20.88
N ARG A 109 18.63 -6.65 -20.93
CA ARG A 109 17.99 -7.44 -22.00
C ARG A 109 18.15 -6.84 -23.40
N GLN A 110 18.38 -5.53 -23.50
CA GLN A 110 18.69 -4.86 -24.78
C GLN A 110 20.17 -4.93 -25.14
N LEU A 111 21.06 -5.22 -24.19
CA LEU A 111 22.51 -5.13 -24.37
C LEU A 111 23.17 -6.48 -24.69
N ASN A 112 22.66 -7.61 -24.15
CA ASN A 112 23.29 -8.92 -24.32
C ASN A 112 22.40 -9.88 -25.13
N ASN A 113 22.74 -10.07 -26.41
CA ASN A 113 22.21 -11.13 -27.28
C ASN A 113 22.97 -12.46 -27.13
N SER A 114 23.76 -12.63 -26.08
CA SER A 114 24.41 -13.91 -25.77
C SER A 114 23.38 -14.86 -25.16
N LEU A 115 23.04 -15.93 -25.89
CA LEU A 115 22.20 -17.06 -25.47
C LEU A 115 22.08 -17.23 -23.94
N ASP A 116 20.99 -16.73 -23.36
CA ASP A 116 20.60 -16.95 -21.97
C ASP A 116 20.33 -18.45 -21.76
N ARG A 117 21.38 -19.23 -21.47
CA ARG A 117 21.22 -20.65 -21.14
C ARG A 117 20.73 -20.75 -19.69
N PRO A 118 19.67 -21.52 -19.42
CA PRO A 118 19.23 -21.75 -18.06
C PRO A 118 20.32 -22.48 -17.26
N ILE A 119 20.67 -21.96 -16.09
CA ILE A 119 21.65 -22.55 -15.18
C ILE A 119 20.90 -23.26 -14.05
N SER A 120 21.42 -24.40 -13.60
CA SER A 120 20.84 -25.12 -12.47
C SER A 120 21.21 -24.45 -11.15
N HIS A 121 20.22 -24.21 -10.30
CA HIS A 121 20.36 -23.58 -9.00
C HIS A 121 20.06 -24.59 -7.89
N TRP A 122 20.87 -24.58 -6.84
CA TRP A 122 20.81 -25.38 -5.63
C TRP A 122 19.94 -24.72 -4.56
N ARG A 123 19.04 -25.50 -3.98
CA ARG A 123 18.25 -25.10 -2.82
C ARG A 123 19.03 -25.44 -1.55
N SER A 124 19.55 -24.41 -0.89
CA SER A 124 20.39 -24.51 0.30
C SER A 124 19.61 -24.82 1.59
N ARG A 125 18.27 -24.71 1.57
CA ARG A 125 17.40 -24.95 2.72
C ARG A 125 16.26 -25.92 2.36
N LEU A 126 16.04 -26.90 3.23
CA LEU A 126 14.95 -27.86 3.17
C LEU A 126 14.18 -27.80 4.48
N THR A 127 12.99 -27.20 4.46
CA THR A 127 12.12 -27.12 5.63
C THR A 127 11.10 -28.25 5.61
N LEU A 128 11.18 -29.12 6.62
CA LEU A 128 10.30 -30.25 6.85
C LEU A 128 9.26 -29.85 7.89
N ASN A 129 8.02 -29.81 7.45
CA ASN A 129 6.89 -29.45 8.27
C ASN A 129 6.11 -30.72 8.64
N MET A 130 6.05 -31.03 9.92
CA MET A 130 5.28 -32.17 10.42
C MET A 130 4.15 -31.68 11.30
N MET A 131 3.00 -32.33 11.22
CA MET A 131 1.89 -32.03 12.11
C MET A 131 2.27 -32.34 13.57
N SER A 132 2.13 -31.34 14.45
CA SER A 132 2.43 -31.49 15.88
C SER A 132 1.19 -31.74 16.73
N GLU A 133 0.00 -31.42 16.21
CA GLU A 133 -1.27 -31.55 16.92
C GLU A 133 -1.98 -32.85 16.53
N ASP A 134 -2.49 -33.56 17.54
CA ASP A 134 -3.39 -34.68 17.34
C ASP A 134 -4.81 -34.17 17.08
N PHE A 135 -5.46 -34.67 16.04
CA PHE A 135 -6.85 -34.35 15.75
C PHE A 135 -7.59 -35.60 15.29
N THR A 136 -8.87 -35.68 15.64
CA THR A 136 -9.73 -36.78 15.21
C THR A 136 -10.70 -36.31 14.16
N PHE A 137 -10.72 -36.96 12.99
CA PHE A 137 -11.72 -36.70 11.98
C PHE A 137 -12.76 -37.81 11.93
N ASN A 138 -14.03 -37.43 11.81
CA ASN A 138 -15.05 -38.37 11.39
C ASN A 138 -14.92 -38.57 9.87
N ARG A 139 -15.02 -39.83 9.41
CA ARG A 139 -14.78 -40.22 8.01
C ARG A 139 -15.63 -39.41 7.02
N GLY A 140 -16.86 -39.06 7.41
CA GLY A 140 -17.79 -38.26 6.59
C GLY A 140 -17.50 -36.76 6.57
N THR A 141 -16.79 -36.22 7.57
CA THR A 141 -16.56 -34.78 7.73
C THR A 141 -15.14 -34.34 7.39
N LEU A 142 -14.31 -35.25 6.84
CA LEU A 142 -12.93 -34.93 6.48
C LEU A 142 -12.90 -33.96 5.28
N PRO A 143 -12.37 -32.73 5.47
CA PRO A 143 -12.24 -31.75 4.40
C PRO A 143 -11.40 -32.29 3.22
N SER A 144 -11.81 -31.96 1.99
CA SER A 144 -11.21 -32.50 0.77
C SER A 144 -9.80 -31.97 0.49
N ASP A 145 -9.48 -30.77 0.99
CA ASP A 145 -8.16 -30.15 1.00
C ASP A 145 -7.15 -30.99 1.79
N VAL A 146 -7.50 -31.41 3.02
CA VAL A 146 -6.62 -32.18 3.90
C VAL A 146 -6.53 -33.65 3.44
N ARG A 147 -7.63 -34.21 2.92
CA ARG A 147 -7.71 -35.61 2.50
C ARG A 147 -6.61 -36.03 1.51
N ARG A 148 -6.17 -35.13 0.63
CA ARG A 148 -5.13 -35.43 -0.39
C ARG A 148 -3.75 -35.70 0.22
N TYR A 149 -3.48 -35.15 1.39
CA TYR A 149 -2.20 -35.28 2.07
C TYR A 149 -2.22 -36.35 3.17
N MET A 150 -3.41 -36.76 3.60
CA MET A 150 -3.58 -37.81 4.61
C MET A 150 -3.48 -39.21 3.99
N ARG A 151 -2.55 -40.01 4.51
CA ARG A 151 -2.54 -41.46 4.31
C ARG A 151 -3.19 -42.12 5.52
N VAL A 152 -4.13 -43.02 5.28
CA VAL A 152 -4.82 -43.75 6.35
C VAL A 152 -4.43 -45.22 6.28
N PHE A 153 -4.15 -45.78 7.44
CA PHE A 153 -3.83 -47.18 7.66
C PHE A 153 -4.90 -47.80 8.57
N GLN A 154 -5.30 -49.03 8.28
CA GLN A 154 -6.24 -49.77 9.12
C GLN A 154 -5.42 -50.58 10.13
N ASP A 155 -5.46 -50.17 11.39
CA ASP A 155 -4.83 -50.90 12.49
C ASP A 155 -5.92 -51.66 13.25
N GLU A 156 -6.00 -52.97 13.00
CA GLU A 156 -7.05 -53.88 13.51
C GLU A 156 -8.48 -53.34 13.29
N ASN A 157 -9.02 -52.64 14.29
CA ASN A 157 -10.39 -52.12 14.35
C ASN A 157 -10.47 -50.58 14.34
N ARG A 158 -9.33 -49.88 14.21
CA ARG A 158 -9.25 -48.41 14.19
C ARG A 158 -8.59 -47.94 12.90
N MET A 159 -9.20 -46.95 12.26
CA MET A 159 -8.58 -46.24 11.13
C MET A 159 -7.67 -45.15 11.69
N VAL A 160 -6.36 -45.31 11.49
CA VAL A 160 -5.34 -44.38 11.99
C VAL A 160 -4.70 -43.68 10.81
N TYR A 161 -4.57 -42.37 10.86
CA TYR A 161 -3.84 -41.63 9.83
C TYR A 161 -2.35 -41.58 10.18
N LEU A 162 -1.51 -41.68 9.16
CA LEU A 162 -0.07 -41.51 9.29
C LEU A 162 0.27 -40.03 9.48
N PRO A 163 1.42 -39.71 10.12
CA PRO A 163 1.85 -38.33 10.31
C PRO A 163 1.85 -37.54 8.99
N LEU A 164 1.22 -36.36 9.02
CA LEU A 164 1.22 -35.47 7.86
C LEU A 164 2.57 -34.78 7.75
N LEU A 165 3.34 -35.18 6.75
CA LEU A 165 4.59 -34.54 6.35
C LEU A 165 4.32 -33.63 5.15
N HIS A 166 4.76 -32.38 5.26
CA HIS A 166 4.75 -31.39 4.19
C HIS A 166 6.15 -30.82 4.03
N ILE A 167 6.60 -30.65 2.78
CA ILE A 167 7.85 -29.96 2.50
C ILE A 167 7.49 -28.55 2.06
N ASP A 168 8.02 -27.56 2.78
CA ASP A 168 7.70 -26.17 2.50
C ASP A 168 8.51 -25.65 1.30
N GLU A 169 7.82 -25.55 0.17
CA GLU A 169 8.35 -24.96 -1.07
C GLU A 169 8.10 -23.44 -1.17
N LEU A 170 7.29 -22.89 -0.28
CA LEU A 170 6.89 -21.48 -0.33
C LEU A 170 7.91 -20.59 0.40
N SER A 171 8.54 -21.06 1.48
CA SER A 171 9.64 -20.34 2.13
C SER A 171 10.93 -20.34 1.31
N VAL A 172 11.05 -21.23 0.30
CA VAL A 172 12.21 -21.23 -0.59
C VAL A 172 12.12 -20.06 -1.55
N ARG A 173 13.08 -19.15 -1.42
CA ARG A 173 13.21 -17.95 -2.25
C ARG A 173 14.28 -18.10 -3.30
N VAL A 174 14.08 -17.47 -4.45
CA VAL A 174 15.06 -17.44 -5.56
C VAL A 174 16.37 -16.78 -5.14
N LYS A 175 16.30 -15.73 -4.31
CA LYS A 175 17.48 -15.02 -3.78
C LYS A 175 18.42 -15.89 -2.93
N ASP A 176 17.92 -16.97 -2.33
CA ASP A 176 18.66 -17.83 -1.41
C ASP A 176 19.23 -19.08 -2.11
N MET A 177 18.98 -19.23 -3.42
CA MET A 177 19.50 -20.35 -4.21
C MET A 177 20.93 -20.08 -4.69
N MET A 178 21.73 -21.14 -4.81
CA MET A 178 23.14 -21.06 -5.21
C MET A 178 23.34 -21.67 -6.59
N GLU A 179 24.15 -21.07 -7.47
CA GLU A 179 24.41 -21.64 -8.79
C GLU A 179 25.24 -22.94 -8.70
N ILE A 180 24.84 -23.98 -9.44
CA ILE A 180 25.57 -25.25 -9.55
C ILE A 180 26.55 -25.15 -10.73
N ASN A 181 27.83 -25.00 -10.42
CA ASN A 181 28.90 -25.05 -11.41
C ASN A 181 29.48 -26.46 -11.53
N GLY A 182 30.03 -26.81 -12.70
CA GLY A 182 30.66 -28.12 -12.96
C GLY A 182 31.82 -28.47 -12.00
N SER A 183 32.48 -27.45 -11.45
CA SER A 183 33.55 -27.57 -10.45
C SER A 183 33.06 -27.80 -9.02
N THR A 184 31.76 -27.59 -8.74
CA THR A 184 31.21 -27.63 -7.38
C THR A 184 30.97 -29.07 -6.94
N THR A 185 31.76 -29.57 -5.98
CA THR A 185 31.71 -30.97 -5.54
C THR A 185 30.83 -31.20 -4.32
N LYS A 186 30.74 -30.21 -3.42
CA LYS A 186 29.97 -30.27 -2.18
C LYS A 186 29.19 -28.97 -2.01
N LEU A 187 27.92 -29.08 -1.61
CA LEU A 187 27.08 -27.93 -1.28
C LEU A 187 26.42 -28.11 0.09
N PRO A 188 26.27 -27.04 0.88
CA PRO A 188 25.59 -27.11 2.16
C PRO A 188 24.07 -27.22 1.96
N LEU A 189 23.46 -28.11 2.73
CA LEU A 189 22.01 -28.27 2.86
C LEU A 189 21.63 -28.06 4.33
N THR A 190 20.86 -27.02 4.59
CA THR A 190 20.27 -26.75 5.91
C THR A 190 18.90 -27.41 5.98
N ILE A 191 18.76 -28.43 6.81
CA ILE A 191 17.51 -29.12 7.07
C ILE A 191 16.90 -28.49 8.31
N SER A 192 15.74 -27.84 8.18
CA SER A 192 14.96 -27.32 9.30
C SER A 192 13.75 -28.20 9.53
N TYR A 193 13.51 -28.61 10.77
CA TYR A 193 12.30 -29.32 11.17
C TYR A 193 11.41 -28.40 12.00
N GLU A 194 10.16 -28.24 11.56
CA GLU A 194 9.17 -27.36 12.19
C GLU A 194 7.83 -28.07 12.36
N GLY A 195 7.18 -27.81 13.49
CA GLY A 195 5.84 -28.30 13.80
C GLY A 195 4.76 -27.41 13.18
N LEU A 196 3.76 -28.01 12.54
CA LEU A 196 2.58 -27.30 12.03
C LEU A 196 1.33 -27.63 12.83
N SER A 197 0.48 -26.62 13.03
CA SER A 197 -0.92 -26.79 13.42
C SER A 197 -1.80 -27.06 12.20
N LEU A 198 -2.98 -27.65 12.42
CA LEU A 198 -3.93 -27.94 11.34
C LEU A 198 -4.38 -26.67 10.60
N ARG A 199 -4.51 -25.56 11.32
CA ARG A 199 -4.92 -24.27 10.74
C ARG A 199 -3.85 -23.71 9.81
N GLN A 200 -2.60 -23.72 10.26
CA GLN A 200 -1.45 -23.28 9.45
C GLN A 200 -1.30 -24.19 8.23
N PHE A 201 -1.41 -25.51 8.41
CA PHE A 201 -1.33 -26.47 7.32
C PHE A 201 -2.36 -26.20 6.21
N ARG A 202 -3.62 -25.96 6.57
CA ARG A 202 -4.67 -25.63 5.59
C ARG A 202 -4.40 -24.31 4.87
N LEU A 203 -3.90 -23.30 5.59
CA LEU A 203 -3.49 -22.03 4.98
C LEU A 203 -2.34 -22.24 3.99
N TRP A 204 -1.33 -23.03 4.36
CA TRP A 204 -0.19 -23.36 3.50
C TRP A 204 -0.61 -24.05 2.20
N ILE A 205 -1.49 -25.07 2.28
CA ILE A 205 -2.04 -25.75 1.09
C ILE A 205 -2.75 -24.75 0.18
N HIS A 206 -3.63 -23.92 0.75
CA HIS A 206 -4.35 -22.91 -0.04
C HIS A 206 -3.41 -21.91 -0.71
N MET A 207 -2.34 -21.47 -0.02
CA MET A 207 -1.35 -20.57 -0.61
C MET A 207 -0.59 -21.25 -1.76
N GLN A 208 -0.24 -22.52 -1.62
CA GLN A 208 0.41 -23.28 -2.69
C GLN A 208 -0.50 -23.39 -3.92
N ASP A 209 -1.80 -23.65 -3.73
CA ASP A 209 -2.79 -23.67 -4.81
C ASP A 209 -2.89 -22.30 -5.51
N VAL A 210 -2.91 -21.20 -4.75
CA VAL A 210 -2.93 -19.83 -5.32
C VAL A 210 -1.67 -19.57 -6.14
N MET A 211 -0.48 -19.94 -5.65
CA MET A 211 0.77 -19.77 -6.40
C MET A 211 0.76 -20.58 -7.69
N PHE A 212 0.26 -21.82 -7.64
CA PHE A 212 0.12 -22.66 -8.82
C PHE A 212 -0.88 -22.09 -9.83
N SER A 213 -2.01 -21.54 -9.36
CA SER A 213 -2.97 -20.82 -10.19
C SER A 213 -2.35 -19.59 -10.84
N LEU A 214 -1.59 -18.76 -10.10
CA LEU A 214 -0.89 -17.60 -10.67
C LEU A 214 0.07 -18.01 -11.78
N LYS A 215 0.83 -19.10 -11.58
CA LYS A 215 1.69 -19.66 -12.62
C LYS A 215 0.90 -20.07 -13.87
N ARG A 216 -0.28 -20.68 -13.70
CA ARG A 216 -1.19 -21.00 -14.82
C ARG A 216 -1.78 -19.76 -15.51
N PHE A 217 -1.98 -18.67 -14.78
CA PHE A 217 -2.38 -17.37 -15.33
C PHE A 217 -1.24 -16.64 -16.06
N GLY A 218 -0.04 -17.23 -16.14
CA GLY A 218 1.08 -16.69 -16.89
C GLY A 218 2.01 -15.78 -16.09
N PHE A 219 1.90 -15.76 -14.75
CA PHE A 219 2.88 -15.07 -13.91
C PHE A 219 4.24 -15.78 -14.00
N THR A 220 5.31 -14.99 -14.16
CA THR A 220 6.68 -15.50 -14.17
C THR A 220 7.10 -15.95 -12.77
N GLU A 221 8.03 -16.92 -12.68
CA GLU A 221 8.58 -17.38 -11.39
C GLU A 221 9.19 -16.23 -10.57
N VAL A 222 9.71 -15.20 -11.23
CA VAL A 222 10.25 -13.99 -10.58
C VAL A 222 9.14 -13.21 -9.88
N ASN A 223 8.02 -12.95 -10.55
CA ASN A 223 6.89 -12.23 -9.95
C ASN A 223 6.27 -13.05 -8.80
N ILE A 224 6.23 -14.37 -8.93
CA ILE A 224 5.76 -15.27 -7.87
C ILE A 224 6.71 -15.23 -6.67
N ASP A 225 8.03 -15.21 -6.88
CA ASP A 225 9.01 -15.06 -5.81
C ASP A 225 8.91 -13.71 -5.07
N GLU A 226 8.59 -12.63 -5.78
CA GLU A 226 8.29 -11.34 -5.15
C GLU A 226 7.06 -11.43 -4.24
N ILE A 227 5.99 -12.08 -4.69
CA ILE A 227 4.79 -12.32 -3.87
C ILE A 227 5.12 -13.19 -2.66
N LYS A 228 5.90 -14.26 -2.83
CA LYS A 228 6.40 -15.09 -1.72
C LYS A 228 7.17 -14.24 -0.72
N GLY A 229 8.01 -13.32 -1.20
CA GLY A 229 8.74 -12.40 -0.32
C GLY A 229 7.86 -11.46 0.46
N VAL A 230 6.81 -10.92 -0.17
CA VAL A 230 5.85 -10.07 0.55
C VAL A 230 5.13 -10.84 1.66
N LEU A 231 4.87 -12.13 1.47
CA LEU A 231 4.14 -12.96 2.43
C LEU A 231 5.03 -13.55 3.54
N VAL A 232 6.24 -14.02 3.19
CA VAL A 232 7.14 -14.73 4.10
C VAL A 232 8.08 -13.77 4.83
N ASP A 233 8.61 -12.74 4.15
CA ASP A 233 9.60 -11.84 4.76
C ASP A 233 8.93 -10.75 5.64
N ASN A 234 7.65 -10.43 5.40
CA ASN A 234 6.94 -9.38 6.17
C ASN A 234 6.10 -9.94 7.31
N ASN A 235 5.91 -9.12 8.34
CA ASN A 235 4.96 -9.42 9.38
C ASN A 235 3.53 -9.47 8.81
N LEU A 236 2.88 -10.64 8.89
CA LEU A 236 1.51 -10.86 8.40
C LEU A 236 0.50 -9.83 8.96
N TYR A 237 0.66 -9.41 10.22
CA TYR A 237 -0.18 -8.37 10.81
C TYR A 237 -0.02 -7.02 10.09
N LEU A 238 1.21 -6.68 9.73
CA LEU A 238 1.54 -5.44 9.03
C LEU A 238 1.02 -5.46 7.59
N LEU A 239 1.14 -6.61 6.92
CA LEU A 239 0.61 -6.83 5.58
C LEU A 239 -0.92 -6.75 5.56
N ALA A 240 -1.60 -7.38 6.53
CA ALA A 240 -3.04 -7.33 6.68
C ALA A 240 -3.52 -5.89 6.95
N LEU A 241 -2.84 -5.17 7.83
CA LEU A 241 -3.14 -3.77 8.12
C LEU A 241 -2.97 -2.89 6.86
N THR A 242 -1.85 -3.04 6.15
CA THR A 242 -1.59 -2.33 4.89
C THR A 242 -2.68 -2.59 3.86
N THR A 243 -3.11 -3.85 3.72
CA THR A 243 -4.19 -4.24 2.81
C THR A 243 -5.52 -3.59 3.19
N LEU A 244 -5.86 -3.59 4.48
CA LEU A 244 -7.07 -2.98 5.00
C LEU A 244 -7.07 -1.46 4.83
N VAL A 245 -5.96 -0.79 5.12
CA VAL A 245 -5.79 0.65 4.93
C VAL A 245 -5.92 1.02 3.46
N THR A 246 -5.27 0.25 2.59
CA THR A 246 -5.35 0.43 1.13
C THR A 246 -6.79 0.26 0.62
N ALA A 247 -7.54 -0.72 1.14
CA ALA A 247 -8.95 -0.90 0.81
C ALA A 247 -9.80 0.31 1.24
N PHE A 248 -9.60 0.84 2.44
CA PHE A 248 -10.30 2.05 2.90
C PHE A 248 -9.96 3.28 2.06
N HIS A 249 -8.70 3.45 1.69
CA HIS A 249 -8.26 4.53 0.81
C HIS A 249 -9.03 4.52 -0.52
N PHE A 250 -9.14 3.37 -1.18
CA PHE A 250 -9.92 3.24 -2.41
C PHE A 250 -11.41 3.52 -2.23
N ILE A 251 -12.00 3.08 -1.11
CA ILE A 251 -13.42 3.32 -0.83
C ILE A 251 -13.69 4.82 -0.72
N PHE A 252 -12.89 5.55 0.05
CA PHE A 252 -13.04 6.99 0.21
C PHE A 252 -12.76 7.75 -1.08
N GLU A 253 -11.79 7.29 -1.87
CA GLU A 253 -11.49 7.91 -3.17
C GLU A 253 -12.65 7.74 -4.15
N PHE A 254 -13.23 6.53 -4.21
CA PHE A 254 -14.44 6.28 -4.98
C PHE A 254 -15.62 7.14 -4.52
N LEU A 255 -15.82 7.29 -3.20
CA LEU A 255 -16.87 8.15 -2.65
C LEU A 255 -16.64 9.63 -2.98
N ALA A 256 -15.39 10.09 -3.02
CA ALA A 256 -15.03 11.43 -3.45
C ALA A 256 -15.40 11.64 -4.93
N PHE A 257 -15.01 10.73 -5.82
CA PHE A 257 -15.36 10.81 -7.24
C PHE A 257 -16.87 10.79 -7.47
N LYS A 258 -17.60 9.88 -6.80
CA LYS A 258 -19.06 9.78 -6.91
C LYS A 258 -19.74 11.11 -6.57
N ASN A 259 -19.29 11.78 -5.51
CA ASN A 259 -19.85 13.06 -5.07
C ASN A 259 -19.44 14.23 -5.98
N ASP A 260 -18.20 14.25 -6.48
CA ASP A 260 -17.73 15.24 -7.46
C ASP A 260 -18.57 15.15 -8.75
N ILE A 261 -18.79 13.96 -9.30
CA ILE A 261 -19.62 13.77 -10.50
C ILE A 261 -21.08 14.17 -10.22
N SER A 262 -21.62 13.87 -9.04
CA SER A 262 -22.98 14.28 -8.66
C SER A 262 -23.11 15.81 -8.54
N PHE A 263 -22.05 16.51 -8.14
CA PHE A 263 -22.01 17.96 -8.04
C PHE A 263 -22.24 18.63 -9.39
N TRP A 264 -21.37 18.28 -10.34
CA TRP A 264 -21.29 18.94 -11.63
C TRP A 264 -22.54 18.64 -12.46
N ARG A 265 -23.15 17.47 -12.27
CA ARG A 265 -24.46 17.15 -12.86
C ARG A 265 -25.62 18.00 -12.30
N LYS A 266 -25.58 18.41 -11.03
CA LYS A 266 -26.69 19.11 -10.37
C LYS A 266 -26.58 20.65 -10.44
N LYS A 267 -25.38 21.18 -10.71
CA LYS A 267 -25.11 22.62 -10.57
C LYS A 267 -25.52 23.40 -11.82
N LYS A 268 -26.55 24.24 -11.68
CA LYS A 268 -27.08 25.10 -12.77
C LYS A 268 -26.48 26.51 -12.77
N ASN A 269 -26.24 27.10 -11.59
CA ASN A 269 -25.70 28.47 -11.45
C ASN A 269 -24.26 28.46 -10.91
N MET A 270 -23.42 29.37 -11.39
CA MET A 270 -21.98 29.45 -11.07
C MET A 270 -21.66 30.35 -9.86
N VAL A 271 -22.67 30.82 -9.14
CA VAL A 271 -22.50 31.68 -7.96
C VAL A 271 -21.55 31.01 -6.94
N GLY A 272 -20.48 31.72 -6.58
CA GLY A 272 -19.49 31.28 -5.59
C GLY A 272 -18.33 30.42 -6.13
N MET A 273 -18.18 30.22 -7.44
CA MET A 273 -16.98 29.59 -8.02
C MET A 273 -16.40 30.43 -9.16
N SER A 274 -15.09 30.65 -9.16
CA SER A 274 -14.41 31.37 -10.24
C SER A 274 -14.04 30.46 -11.40
N ARG A 275 -14.27 30.93 -12.63
CA ARG A 275 -13.79 30.31 -13.88
C ARG A 275 -12.28 30.13 -13.90
N LYS A 276 -11.52 31.10 -13.36
CA LYS A 276 -10.05 31.04 -13.29
C LYS A 276 -9.61 29.92 -12.37
N THR A 277 -10.30 29.74 -11.25
CA THR A 277 -10.00 28.66 -10.29
C THR A 277 -10.31 27.28 -10.88
N VAL A 278 -11.42 27.12 -11.61
CA VAL A 278 -11.75 25.84 -12.28
C VAL A 278 -10.75 25.48 -13.37
N LEU A 279 -10.37 26.44 -14.23
CA LEU A 279 -9.36 26.25 -15.26
C LEU A 279 -7.99 25.88 -14.66
N TRP A 280 -7.59 26.61 -13.62
CA TRP A 280 -6.32 26.36 -12.93
C TRP A 280 -6.26 24.96 -12.31
N ARG A 281 -7.36 24.50 -11.71
CA ARG A 281 -7.46 23.13 -11.18
C ARG A 281 -7.31 22.07 -12.26
N CYS A 282 -8.07 22.20 -13.35
CA CYS A 282 -8.00 21.27 -14.48
C CYS A 282 -6.57 21.19 -15.06
N PHE A 283 -5.93 22.35 -15.29
CA PHE A 283 -4.54 22.41 -15.74
C PHE A 283 -3.58 21.72 -14.75
N SER A 284 -3.75 21.99 -13.45
CA SER A 284 -2.91 21.40 -12.40
C SER A 284 -3.01 19.87 -12.38
N THR A 285 -4.22 19.31 -12.46
CA THR A 285 -4.44 17.86 -12.42
C THR A 285 -3.88 17.16 -13.67
N ILE A 286 -3.94 17.81 -14.83
CA ILE A 286 -3.28 17.33 -16.06
C ILE A 286 -1.76 17.27 -15.88
N VAL A 287 -1.14 18.31 -15.28
CA VAL A 287 0.31 18.33 -15.03
C VAL A 287 0.73 17.22 -14.05
N ILE A 288 -0.07 16.95 -13.00
CA ILE A 288 0.18 15.84 -12.07
C ILE A 288 0.11 14.50 -12.80
N LEU A 289 -0.90 14.30 -13.65
CA LEU A 289 -1.05 13.08 -14.44
C LEU A 289 0.18 12.86 -15.35
N LEU A 290 0.64 13.91 -16.05
CA LEU A 290 1.83 13.85 -16.90
C LEU A 290 3.09 13.50 -16.10
N LYS A 291 3.25 14.06 -14.90
CA LYS A 291 4.36 13.74 -14.01
C LYS A 291 4.34 12.27 -13.57
N MET A 292 3.17 11.77 -13.17
CA MET A 292 3.01 10.37 -12.76
C MET A 292 3.29 9.39 -13.91
N LEU A 293 2.92 9.77 -15.15
CA LEU A 293 3.25 9.02 -16.36
C LEU A 293 4.77 9.01 -16.64
N GLU A 294 5.46 10.14 -16.49
CA GLU A 294 6.93 10.22 -16.68
C GLU A 294 7.68 9.37 -15.65
N GLU A 295 7.26 9.39 -14.39
CA GLU A 295 7.90 8.64 -13.30
C GLU A 295 7.66 7.12 -13.38
N ARG A 296 6.82 6.65 -14.33
CA ARG A 296 6.34 5.26 -14.44
C ARG A 296 5.79 4.76 -13.10
N SER A 297 4.93 5.58 -12.51
CA SER A 297 4.28 5.26 -11.24
C SER A 297 3.42 4.00 -11.35
N SER A 298 3.15 3.36 -10.21
CA SER A 298 2.30 2.16 -10.19
C SER A 298 0.93 2.45 -10.80
N LEU A 299 0.38 1.48 -11.53
CA LEU A 299 -0.96 1.58 -12.13
C LEU A 299 -2.01 1.96 -11.08
N LEU A 300 -1.79 1.51 -9.84
CA LEU A 300 -2.62 1.74 -8.68
C LEU A 300 -2.74 3.23 -8.29
N GLY A 301 -1.67 4.02 -8.45
CA GLY A 301 -1.70 5.47 -8.25
C GLY A 301 -2.08 6.26 -9.50
N LEU A 302 -1.82 5.73 -10.70
CA LEU A 302 -2.11 6.40 -11.96
C LEU A 302 -3.61 6.43 -12.29
N ILE A 303 -4.32 5.32 -12.08
CA ILE A 303 -5.75 5.19 -12.42
C ILE A 303 -6.60 6.26 -11.71
N PRO A 304 -6.48 6.46 -10.38
CA PRO A 304 -7.34 7.44 -9.71
C PRO A 304 -7.06 8.89 -10.14
N VAL A 305 -5.78 9.25 -10.34
CA VAL A 305 -5.42 10.57 -10.88
C VAL A 305 -6.00 10.76 -12.28
N GLY A 306 -5.95 9.74 -13.14
CA GLY A 306 -6.55 9.77 -14.48
C GLY A 306 -8.08 9.96 -14.47
N ILE A 307 -8.78 9.28 -13.57
CA ILE A 307 -10.23 9.46 -13.36
C ILE A 307 -10.50 10.89 -12.88
N GLY A 308 -9.71 11.39 -11.92
CA GLY A 308 -9.79 12.77 -11.43
C GLY A 308 -9.65 13.80 -12.55
N THR A 309 -8.64 13.66 -13.41
CA THR A 309 -8.44 14.52 -14.58
C THR A 309 -9.65 14.53 -15.49
N THR A 310 -10.22 13.36 -15.76
CA THR A 310 -11.41 13.23 -16.63
C THR A 310 -12.63 13.96 -16.03
N ILE A 311 -12.81 13.87 -14.71
CA ILE A 311 -13.89 14.58 -14.00
C ILE A 311 -13.69 16.11 -14.08
N GLU A 312 -12.47 16.60 -13.90
CA GLU A 312 -12.19 18.04 -13.95
C GLU A 312 -12.31 18.62 -15.38
N VAL A 313 -11.91 17.87 -16.40
CA VAL A 313 -12.13 18.24 -17.81
C VAL A 313 -13.63 18.29 -18.12
N SER A 314 -14.40 17.30 -17.65
CA SER A 314 -15.86 17.29 -17.81
C SER A 314 -16.52 18.48 -17.11
N ALA A 315 -16.04 18.85 -15.91
CA ALA A 315 -16.50 20.03 -15.19
C ALA A 315 -16.24 21.34 -15.95
N MET A 316 -15.05 21.48 -16.55
CA MET A 316 -14.67 22.62 -17.38
C MET A 316 -15.58 22.75 -18.62
N ASN A 317 -15.87 21.62 -19.29
CA ASN A 317 -16.74 21.58 -20.46
C ASN A 317 -18.19 21.99 -20.09
N GLN A 318 -18.72 21.44 -18.98
CA GLN A 318 -20.05 21.82 -18.48
C GLN A 318 -20.13 23.31 -18.12
N HIS A 319 -19.06 23.88 -17.55
CA HIS A 319 -18.98 25.30 -17.25
C HIS A 319 -19.04 26.16 -18.53
N SER A 320 -18.29 25.79 -19.58
CA SER A 320 -18.28 26.54 -20.84
C SER A 320 -19.67 26.63 -21.48
N ILE A 321 -20.41 25.51 -21.45
CA ILE A 321 -21.78 25.40 -21.99
C ILE A 321 -22.76 26.28 -21.20
N ASN A 322 -22.72 26.24 -19.86
CA ASN A 322 -23.65 27.00 -19.02
C ASN A 322 -23.39 28.53 -19.06
N SER A 323 -22.16 28.96 -19.38
CA SER A 323 -21.81 30.38 -19.51
C SER A 323 -22.19 31.02 -20.86
N GLY A 324 -22.86 30.29 -21.75
CA GLY A 324 -23.39 30.85 -23.01
C GLY A 324 -22.33 31.19 -24.06
N LEU A 325 -21.15 30.56 -24.01
CA LEU A 325 -20.07 30.83 -24.95
C LEU A 325 -20.26 29.96 -26.21
N PHE A 326 -21.19 30.36 -27.07
CA PHE A 326 -21.33 29.79 -28.42
C PHE A 326 -20.28 30.44 -29.32
N LEU A 327 -19.43 29.63 -29.94
CA LEU A 327 -18.39 30.10 -30.85
C LEU A 327 -18.95 30.19 -32.27
N GLU A 328 -19.96 31.06 -32.47
CA GLU A 328 -20.32 31.53 -33.81
C GLU A 328 -19.62 32.86 -34.06
N THR A 329 -18.72 32.86 -35.03
CA THR A 329 -18.37 34.01 -35.88
C THR A 329 -18.32 35.38 -35.19
N GLY A 330 -17.19 35.66 -34.54
CA GLY A 330 -16.61 37.01 -34.53
C GLY A 330 -17.13 38.04 -33.52
N CYS A 331 -18.18 37.78 -32.74
CA CYS A 331 -18.61 38.74 -31.69
C CYS A 331 -18.97 38.04 -30.38
N LEU A 332 -18.15 38.28 -29.35
CA LEU A 332 -18.25 37.72 -28.02
C LEU A 332 -19.41 38.40 -27.25
N GLN A 333 -20.65 37.95 -27.45
CA GLN A 333 -21.76 38.37 -26.59
C GLN A 333 -21.66 37.67 -25.24
N VAL A 334 -21.12 38.40 -24.26
CA VAL A 334 -21.06 38.00 -22.86
C VAL A 334 -22.46 38.08 -22.26
N GLY A 335 -23.02 36.93 -21.86
CA GLY A 335 -24.31 36.86 -21.17
C GLY A 335 -24.36 37.73 -19.92
N LYS A 336 -25.55 38.24 -19.57
CA LYS A 336 -25.78 39.09 -18.39
C LYS A 336 -25.39 38.35 -17.11
N PHE A 337 -24.20 38.64 -16.58
CA PHE A 337 -23.77 38.18 -15.27
C PHE A 337 -24.67 38.75 -14.15
N ASP A 338 -25.09 37.87 -13.23
CA ASP A 338 -25.80 38.25 -12.02
C ASP A 338 -24.90 39.13 -11.12
N GLU A 339 -25.49 40.03 -10.32
CA GLU A 339 -24.72 40.98 -9.49
C GLU A 339 -23.84 40.26 -8.45
N SER A 340 -24.31 39.10 -7.99
CA SER A 340 -23.58 38.20 -7.08
C SER A 340 -22.35 37.55 -7.74
N GLU A 341 -22.42 37.28 -9.05
CA GLU A 341 -21.35 36.69 -9.84
C GLU A 341 -20.25 37.73 -10.12
N ARG A 342 -20.63 38.98 -10.42
CA ARG A 342 -19.68 40.10 -10.59
C ARG A 342 -18.84 40.35 -9.33
N LYS A 343 -19.47 40.36 -8.14
CA LYS A 343 -18.76 40.51 -6.86
C LYS A 343 -17.78 39.35 -6.62
N THR A 344 -18.16 38.13 -7.00
CA THR A 344 -17.28 36.95 -6.92
C THR A 344 -16.06 37.10 -7.84
N ILE A 345 -16.25 37.58 -9.08
CA ILE A 345 -15.18 37.77 -10.06
C ILE A 345 -14.17 38.86 -9.63
N GLN A 346 -14.65 39.94 -9.00
CA GLN A 346 -13.77 41.01 -8.49
C GLN A 346 -12.87 40.51 -7.36
N HIS A 347 -13.45 39.80 -6.38
CA HIS A 347 -12.68 39.25 -5.27
C HIS A 347 -11.69 38.17 -5.72
N ASP A 348 -12.09 37.32 -6.68
CA ASP A 348 -11.20 36.34 -7.29
C ASP A 348 -10.04 36.99 -8.04
N THR A 349 -10.29 38.06 -8.80
CA THR A 349 -9.23 38.77 -9.54
C THR A 349 -8.20 39.41 -8.60
N GLN A 350 -8.64 39.94 -7.46
CA GLN A 350 -7.74 40.46 -6.43
C GLN A 350 -6.92 39.35 -5.77
N ALA A 351 -7.56 38.23 -5.42
CA ALA A 351 -6.90 37.07 -4.83
C ALA A 351 -5.83 36.51 -5.78
N MET A 352 -6.19 36.32 -7.05
CA MET A 352 -5.30 35.78 -8.07
C MET A 352 -4.13 36.71 -8.39
N LYS A 353 -4.32 38.03 -8.33
CA LYS A 353 -3.23 38.99 -8.52
C LYS A 353 -2.20 38.90 -7.38
N CYS A 354 -2.67 38.85 -6.12
CA CYS A 354 -1.79 38.66 -4.97
C CYS A 354 -1.04 37.32 -5.06
N LEU A 355 -1.74 36.26 -5.45
CA LEU A 355 -1.17 34.93 -5.67
C LEU A 355 -0.06 34.96 -6.73
N SER A 356 -0.30 35.63 -7.86
CA SER A 356 0.65 35.68 -8.97
C SER A 356 1.97 36.35 -8.62
N TYR A 357 1.96 37.37 -7.76
CA TYR A 357 3.18 38.04 -7.31
C TYR A 357 4.08 37.13 -6.47
N LEU A 358 3.52 36.12 -5.81
CA LEU A 358 4.29 35.13 -5.06
C LEU A 358 4.70 33.93 -5.94
N VAL A 359 3.77 33.42 -6.75
CA VAL A 359 3.99 32.20 -7.55
C VAL A 359 4.95 32.43 -8.71
N TYR A 360 4.83 33.54 -9.45
CA TYR A 360 5.67 33.80 -10.63
C TYR A 360 7.17 33.91 -10.34
N PRO A 361 7.66 34.69 -9.36
CA PRO A 361 9.09 34.77 -9.10
C PRO A 361 9.69 33.44 -8.61
N LEU A 362 8.98 32.71 -7.75
CA LEU A 362 9.44 31.39 -7.27
C LEU A 362 9.47 30.34 -8.39
N SER A 363 8.48 30.39 -9.29
CA SER A 363 8.39 29.55 -10.48
C SER A 363 9.55 29.78 -11.45
N ILE A 364 9.84 31.05 -11.75
CA ILE A 364 10.93 31.45 -12.64
C ILE A 364 12.28 31.02 -12.05
N SER A 365 12.50 31.25 -10.74
CA SER A 365 13.71 30.79 -10.04
C SER A 365 13.88 29.27 -10.09
N GLY A 366 12.81 28.50 -9.86
CA GLY A 366 12.84 27.04 -9.92
C GLY A 366 13.05 26.47 -11.32
N ALA A 367 12.50 27.12 -12.35
CA ALA A 367 12.68 26.73 -13.75
C ALA A 367 14.12 26.97 -14.23
N ILE A 368 14.72 28.12 -13.86
CA ILE A 368 16.13 28.44 -14.16
C ILE A 368 17.05 27.42 -13.47
N PHE A 369 16.82 27.13 -12.19
CA PHE A 369 17.61 26.13 -11.45
C PHE A 369 17.53 24.73 -12.07
N SER A 370 16.34 24.33 -12.52
CA SER A 370 16.11 23.01 -13.10
C SER A 370 16.74 22.85 -14.49
N LEU A 371 16.89 23.94 -15.26
CA LEU A 371 17.47 23.92 -16.61
C LEU A 371 18.94 23.48 -16.60
N VAL A 372 19.65 23.78 -15.51
CA VAL A 372 21.07 23.49 -15.35
C VAL A 372 21.35 21.98 -15.19
N TYR A 373 20.38 21.19 -14.70
CA TYR A 373 20.62 19.81 -14.25
C TYR A 373 19.84 18.72 -15.01
N LEU A 374 18.88 19.08 -15.87
CA LEU A 374 17.93 18.11 -16.46
C LEU A 374 17.87 18.22 -17.99
N SER A 375 17.61 17.10 -18.67
CA SER A 375 17.31 17.05 -20.11
C SER A 375 16.04 17.85 -20.45
N TYR A 376 15.93 18.43 -21.65
CA TYR A 376 14.85 19.37 -22.04
C TYR A 376 13.41 18.91 -21.73
N TYR A 377 13.09 17.62 -21.94
CA TYR A 377 11.75 17.08 -21.65
C TYR A 377 11.47 16.98 -20.15
N SER A 378 12.40 16.36 -19.40
CA SER A 378 12.31 16.26 -17.94
C SER A 378 12.48 17.62 -17.25
N TRP A 379 13.16 18.57 -17.88
CA TRP A 379 13.22 19.97 -17.44
C TRP A 379 11.84 20.61 -17.51
N LEU A 380 11.14 20.48 -18.64
CA LEU A 380 9.82 21.07 -18.83
C LEU A 380 8.82 20.51 -17.81
N ILE A 381 8.77 19.18 -17.66
CA ILE A 381 7.86 18.53 -16.70
C ILE A 381 8.24 18.87 -15.25
N ASN A 382 9.53 18.78 -14.86
CA ASN A 382 9.92 19.14 -13.48
C ASN A 382 9.72 20.64 -13.18
N SER A 383 9.86 21.52 -14.15
CA SER A 383 9.58 22.95 -13.99
C SER A 383 8.09 23.18 -13.78
N LEU A 384 7.23 22.55 -14.59
CA LEU A 384 5.77 22.57 -14.40
C LEU A 384 5.34 22.00 -13.05
N VAL A 385 5.99 20.93 -12.59
CA VAL A 385 5.72 20.31 -11.29
C VAL A 385 6.21 21.17 -10.13
N ARG A 386 7.30 21.92 -10.26
CA ARG A 386 7.75 22.87 -9.22
C ARG A 386 6.84 24.11 -9.14
N ILE A 387 6.35 24.59 -10.28
CA ILE A 387 5.28 25.59 -10.34
C ILE A 387 4.04 25.06 -9.58
N TYR A 388 3.76 23.77 -9.72
CA TYR A 388 2.71 23.07 -8.98
C TYR A 388 3.07 22.71 -7.52
N ALA A 389 4.33 22.58 -7.13
CA ALA A 389 4.72 22.39 -5.72
C ALA A 389 4.35 23.64 -4.89
N PHE A 390 4.34 24.81 -5.54
CA PHE A 390 3.71 26.04 -5.03
C PHE A 390 2.18 26.05 -5.14
N GLY A 391 1.58 25.09 -5.83
CA GLY A 391 0.14 24.79 -5.95
C GLY A 391 -0.56 24.40 -4.64
N PHE A 392 0.14 24.39 -3.50
CA PHE A 392 -0.43 24.71 -2.18
C PHE A 392 -1.36 25.94 -2.25
N LEU A 393 -0.96 26.91 -3.08
CA LEU A 393 -1.72 28.10 -3.39
C LEU A 393 -2.94 27.85 -4.28
N SER A 394 -3.29 26.63 -4.69
CA SER A 394 -4.49 26.36 -5.50
C SER A 394 -5.78 26.33 -4.66
N MET A 395 -5.70 25.88 -3.40
CA MET A 395 -6.82 25.98 -2.43
C MET A 395 -6.83 27.34 -1.70
N ALA A 396 -5.72 28.08 -1.69
CA ALA A 396 -5.63 29.37 -1.01
C ALA A 396 -6.60 30.45 -1.57
N PRO A 397 -6.81 30.60 -2.89
CA PRO A 397 -7.84 31.45 -3.48
C PRO A 397 -9.23 31.07 -3.00
N GLN A 398 -9.52 29.77 -2.90
CA GLN A 398 -10.81 29.29 -2.43
C GLN A 398 -11.04 29.63 -0.95
N LEU A 399 -10.02 29.48 -0.10
CA LEU A 399 -10.03 29.90 1.30
C LEU A 399 -10.15 31.42 1.46
N PHE A 400 -9.53 32.19 0.57
CA PHE A 400 -9.62 33.65 0.55
C PHE A 400 -11.01 34.12 0.11
N ILE A 401 -11.61 33.47 -0.89
CA ILE A 401 -12.99 33.70 -1.33
C ILE A 401 -13.97 33.38 -0.20
N ASN A 402 -13.80 32.25 0.51
CA ASN A 402 -14.60 31.93 1.70
C ASN A 402 -14.52 33.05 2.76
N PHE A 403 -13.31 33.57 2.99
CA PHE A 403 -13.06 34.63 3.97
C PHE A 403 -13.75 35.94 3.58
N LYS A 404 -13.64 36.34 2.31
CA LYS A 404 -14.25 37.58 1.79
C LYS A 404 -15.77 37.49 1.68
N LEU A 405 -16.30 36.35 1.22
CA LEU A 405 -17.74 36.10 1.12
C LEU A 405 -18.38 35.77 2.47
N LYS A 406 -17.58 35.53 3.53
CA LYS A 406 -18.02 35.06 4.86
C LYS A 406 -19.00 33.87 4.78
N SER A 407 -18.80 32.98 3.80
CA SER A 407 -19.67 31.85 3.52
C SER A 407 -18.87 30.68 2.94
N VAL A 408 -19.20 29.46 3.39
CA VAL A 408 -18.53 28.22 3.00
C VAL A 408 -19.46 27.29 2.20
N GLY A 409 -20.69 27.73 1.92
CA GLY A 409 -21.74 26.91 1.31
C GLY A 409 -21.51 26.53 -0.16
N HIS A 410 -20.55 27.14 -0.84
CA HIS A 410 -20.30 26.93 -2.26
C HIS A 410 -19.36 25.74 -2.54
N LEU A 411 -18.69 25.20 -1.51
CA LEU A 411 -17.83 24.01 -1.60
C LEU A 411 -18.53 22.76 -1.08
N GLN A 412 -18.32 21.63 -1.76
CA GLN A 412 -18.87 20.34 -1.35
C GLN A 412 -18.13 19.76 -0.16
N TRP A 413 -18.71 19.95 1.02
CA TRP A 413 -18.19 19.40 2.27
C TRP A 413 -17.87 17.91 2.21
N ASN A 414 -18.76 17.09 1.64
CA ASN A 414 -18.59 15.64 1.63
C ASN A 414 -17.36 15.22 0.81
N VAL A 415 -17.11 15.87 -0.33
CA VAL A 415 -15.91 15.59 -1.15
C VAL A 415 -14.65 16.00 -0.40
N LEU A 416 -14.65 17.18 0.22
CA LEU A 416 -13.49 17.66 0.98
C LEU A 416 -13.20 16.76 2.18
N MET A 417 -14.22 16.24 2.87
CA MET A 417 -14.04 15.26 3.94
C MET A 417 -13.39 13.98 3.42
N TYR A 418 -13.91 13.41 2.33
CA TYR A 418 -13.35 12.16 1.80
C TYR A 418 -11.92 12.33 1.31
N LYS A 419 -11.61 13.44 0.63
CA LYS A 419 -10.24 13.75 0.19
C LYS A 419 -9.31 13.98 1.38
N ALA A 420 -9.73 14.71 2.41
CA ALA A 420 -8.90 14.95 3.59
C ALA A 420 -8.67 13.70 4.44
N VAL A 421 -9.67 12.82 4.59
CA VAL A 421 -9.48 11.53 5.24
C VAL A 421 -8.49 10.67 4.44
N ASN A 422 -8.56 10.70 3.12
CA ASN A 422 -7.58 10.02 2.27
C ASN A 422 -6.17 10.53 2.43
N THR A 423 -5.98 11.85 2.43
CA THR A 423 -4.64 12.44 2.63
C THR A 423 -4.12 12.12 4.02
N PHE A 424 -4.96 12.25 5.06
CA PHE A 424 -4.58 11.91 6.43
C PHE A 424 -4.17 10.44 6.60
N VAL A 425 -4.93 9.51 5.99
CA VAL A 425 -4.60 8.08 6.02
C VAL A 425 -3.30 7.79 5.28
N ASN A 426 -3.11 8.40 4.10
CA ASN A 426 -1.89 8.25 3.31
C ASN A 426 -0.65 8.80 4.05
N ASP A 427 -0.79 9.92 4.74
CA ASP A 427 0.28 10.55 5.50
C ASP A 427 0.61 9.80 6.78
N ALA A 428 -0.40 9.31 7.50
CA ALA A 428 -0.19 8.44 8.66
C ALA A 428 0.56 7.16 8.24
N PHE A 429 0.20 6.58 7.09
CA PHE A 429 0.90 5.42 6.55
C PHE A 429 2.33 5.77 6.11
N THR A 430 2.51 6.87 5.37
CA THR A 430 3.84 7.33 4.96
C THR A 430 4.73 7.62 6.17
N CYS A 431 4.18 8.17 7.26
CA CYS A 431 4.90 8.44 8.51
C CYS A 431 5.33 7.17 9.25
N VAL A 432 4.47 6.15 9.27
CA VAL A 432 4.75 4.86 9.94
C VAL A 432 5.75 4.01 9.15
N PHE A 433 5.70 4.07 7.81
CA PHE A 433 6.44 3.15 6.95
C PHE A 433 7.64 3.75 6.21
N SER A 434 7.78 5.09 6.11
CA SER A 434 8.89 5.70 5.40
C SER A 434 10.10 5.93 6.29
N THR A 435 11.25 5.44 5.84
CA THR A 435 12.56 5.61 6.47
C THR A 435 13.21 6.97 6.21
N HIS A 436 12.67 7.80 5.28
CA HIS A 436 13.28 9.08 4.89
C HIS A 436 12.47 10.32 5.35
N PRO A 437 13.09 11.27 6.09
CA PRO A 437 12.41 12.45 6.65
C PRO A 437 11.98 13.52 5.63
N SER A 438 12.57 13.56 4.43
CA SER A 438 12.35 14.62 3.44
C SER A 438 10.94 14.63 2.84
N HIS A 439 10.23 13.51 2.84
CA HIS A 439 8.82 13.43 2.44
C HIS A 439 7.83 13.86 3.55
N GLN A 440 8.28 13.97 4.81
CA GLN A 440 7.39 14.19 5.96
C GLN A 440 6.86 15.64 6.08
N LEU A 441 7.60 16.64 5.56
CA LEU A 441 7.18 18.05 5.58
C LEU A 441 6.18 18.40 4.47
N GLY A 442 6.19 17.63 3.37
CA GLY A 442 5.22 17.79 2.28
C GLY A 442 3.85 17.18 2.57
N CYS A 443 3.82 16.16 3.45
CA CYS A 443 2.62 15.45 3.90
C CYS A 443 1.60 16.41 4.53
N PHE A 444 1.90 17.01 5.68
CA PHE A 444 0.96 17.86 6.46
C PHE A 444 0.43 19.14 5.78
N ARG A 445 0.90 19.42 4.56
CA ARG A 445 0.61 20.65 3.84
C ARG A 445 -0.89 20.78 3.56
N ASP A 446 -1.52 19.73 3.06
CA ASP A 446 -2.92 19.78 2.62
C ASP A 446 -3.87 19.67 3.83
N GLU A 447 -3.42 19.06 4.93
CA GLU A 447 -4.10 18.97 6.23
C GLU A 447 -4.19 20.34 6.92
N ILE A 448 -3.13 21.17 6.87
CA ILE A 448 -3.14 22.51 7.48
C ILE A 448 -4.22 23.39 6.81
N LEU A 449 -4.30 23.36 5.47
CA LEU A 449 -5.34 24.09 4.73
C LEU A 449 -6.73 23.57 5.05
N PHE A 450 -6.86 22.25 5.20
CA PHE A 450 -8.11 21.63 5.59
C PHE A 450 -8.55 22.03 7.01
N LEU A 451 -7.63 22.09 7.98
CA LEU A 451 -7.89 22.58 9.33
C LEU A 451 -8.30 24.06 9.32
N LEU A 452 -7.67 24.89 8.49
CA LEU A 452 -8.09 26.29 8.28
C LEU A 452 -9.49 26.39 7.68
N TYR A 453 -9.84 25.51 6.74
CA TYR A 453 -11.19 25.42 6.19
C TYR A 453 -12.22 25.00 7.26
N LEU A 454 -11.90 24.00 8.11
CA LEU A 454 -12.75 23.61 9.25
C LEU A 454 -12.99 24.78 10.20
N TYR A 455 -11.93 25.56 10.49
CA TYR A 455 -12.01 26.75 11.31
C TYR A 455 -12.94 27.82 10.69
N GLN A 456 -12.76 28.14 9.41
CA GLN A 456 -13.64 29.05 8.68
C GLN A 456 -15.11 28.59 8.71
N ARG A 457 -15.35 27.30 8.48
CA ARG A 457 -16.70 26.73 8.53
C ARG A 457 -17.33 26.89 9.90
N ARG A 458 -16.60 26.64 10.99
CA ARG A 458 -17.12 26.85 12.35
C ARG A 458 -17.47 28.31 12.60
N LEU A 459 -16.62 29.24 12.14
CA LEU A 459 -16.83 30.68 12.29
C LEU A 459 -18.01 31.22 11.47
N TYR A 460 -18.22 30.71 10.26
CA TYR A 460 -19.28 31.19 9.36
C TYR A 460 -20.60 30.40 9.47
N SER A 461 -20.60 29.23 10.12
CA SER A 461 -21.82 28.43 10.36
C SER A 461 -22.79 29.07 11.36
N THR A 462 -22.37 30.05 12.15
CA THR A 462 -23.20 30.77 13.12
C THR A 462 -24.09 31.85 12.49
N ASN A 463 -23.85 32.26 11.25
CA ASN A 463 -24.70 33.21 10.50
C ASN A 463 -25.76 32.49 9.65
N LYS A 464 -26.71 31.82 10.30
CA LYS A 464 -27.79 31.07 9.62
C LYS A 464 -28.76 31.94 8.78
N THR A 465 -28.81 33.24 9.03
CA THR A 465 -29.72 34.19 8.35
C THR A 465 -29.40 34.40 6.86
N ARG A 466 -28.15 34.17 6.42
CA ARG A 466 -27.73 34.38 5.01
C ARG A 466 -27.80 33.14 4.12
N CYS A 467 -27.99 31.95 4.66
CA CYS A 467 -28.21 30.74 3.85
C CYS A 467 -29.48 30.81 2.99
N ARG A 468 -30.45 31.67 3.36
CA ARG A 468 -31.69 31.90 2.61
C ARG A 468 -31.49 32.68 1.31
N GLU A 469 -30.45 33.51 1.19
CA GLU A 469 -30.19 34.34 -0.01
C GLU A 469 -29.47 33.60 -1.14
N TYR A 470 -28.77 32.50 -0.83
CA TYR A 470 -27.88 31.81 -1.79
C TYR A 470 -28.27 30.36 -2.11
N GLY A 471 -29.50 29.94 -1.77
CA GLY A 471 -30.13 28.71 -2.29
C GLY A 471 -29.46 27.38 -1.91
N SER A 472 -28.51 27.35 -0.97
CA SER A 472 -27.80 26.13 -0.59
C SER A 472 -27.99 25.80 0.88
N CYS A 473 -29.18 25.32 1.23
CA CYS A 473 -29.36 24.48 2.41
C CYS A 473 -29.83 23.10 1.96
N HIS A 474 -29.01 22.09 2.28
CA HIS A 474 -29.41 20.70 2.17
C HIS A 474 -30.71 20.50 2.97
N HIS A 475 -31.79 20.18 2.26
CA HIS A 475 -33.09 19.96 2.87
C HIS A 475 -33.05 18.61 3.61
N ASN A 476 -32.64 18.63 4.89
CA ASN A 476 -32.86 17.51 5.78
C ASN A 476 -34.32 17.60 6.25
N HIS A 477 -35.23 17.05 5.45
CA HIS A 477 -36.59 16.77 5.91
C HIS A 477 -36.52 15.66 6.97
N ARG A 478 -36.38 16.05 8.24
CA ARG A 478 -37.03 15.29 9.31
C ARG A 478 -38.53 15.49 9.09
N LYS A 479 -39.20 14.48 8.52
CA LYS A 479 -40.66 14.36 8.61
C LYS A 479 -41.01 14.25 10.09
N LEU A 480 -41.37 15.37 10.71
CA LEU A 480 -42.23 15.37 11.88
C LEU A 480 -43.56 14.80 11.41
N LYS A 481 -43.88 13.59 11.86
CA LYS A 481 -45.25 13.09 11.85
C LYS A 481 -46.08 14.05 12.68
N ALA A 482 -47.05 14.71 12.06
CA ALA A 482 -48.13 15.38 12.73
C ALA A 482 -49.43 14.76 12.19
N GLN A 483 -50.14 14.13 13.13
CA GLN A 483 -51.55 13.73 13.20
C GLN A 483 -52.22 13.16 11.95
#